data_AF-A0A7W0SIP2-F1
#
_entry.id   AF-A0A7W0SIP2-F1
#
_cell.length_a   1.000
_cell.length_b   1.000
_cell.length_c   1.000
_cell.angle_alpha   90.00
_cell.angle_beta   90.00
_cell.angle_gamma   90.00
#
_symmetry.space_group_name_H-M   'P 1'
#
loop_
_entity.id
_entity.type
_entity.pdbx_description
1 polymer ?
#
loop_
_entity_poly.entity_id
_entity_poly.type
_entity_poly.pdbx_seq_one_letter_code
_entity_poly.pdbx_strand_id
1 'polypeptide(L)'
;MMAEVAIEIPTCETCGADIRGESLFCYSCGSALSPNAEPPTEETDEKPEAEIKKLPPLTSAASLRKKRRAFNRQPVQISWDPPDGSPTAFFVAAIALTIGAAILLVLAMYLR
;
A
#
# COMPACT_ATOMS: atom_id res chain seq x y z
N MET A 1 -29.03 -23.05 -49.88
CA MET A 1 -30.20 -22.84 -49.01
C MET A 1 -29.75 -23.27 -47.62
N MET A 2 -29.46 -22.31 -46.74
CA MET A 2 -28.93 -22.60 -45.40
C MET A 2 -30.09 -23.00 -44.49
N ALA A 3 -29.95 -24.12 -43.77
CA ALA A 3 -30.90 -24.58 -42.78
C ALA A 3 -30.76 -23.71 -41.53
N GLU A 4 -31.83 -23.00 -41.20
CA GLU A 4 -31.96 -22.24 -39.96
C GLU A 4 -32.24 -23.23 -38.82
N VAL A 5 -31.20 -23.50 -38.01
CA VAL A 5 -31.32 -24.36 -36.82
C VAL A 5 -31.83 -23.49 -35.69
N ALA A 6 -33.13 -23.60 -35.39
CA ALA A 6 -33.70 -23.05 -34.18
C ALA A 6 -33.17 -23.83 -32.96
N ILE A 7 -32.41 -23.17 -32.09
CA ILE A 7 -31.95 -23.74 -30.82
C ILE A 7 -33.02 -23.39 -29.78
N GLU A 8 -33.77 -24.37 -29.31
CA GLU A 8 -34.74 -24.20 -28.24
C GLU A 8 -34.02 -24.04 -26.89
N ILE A 9 -34.23 -22.90 -26.22
CA ILE A 9 -33.63 -22.60 -24.91
C ILE A 9 -34.55 -23.15 -23.82
N PRO A 10 -34.06 -24.01 -22.90
CA PRO A 10 -34.88 -24.54 -21.80
C PRO A 10 -35.26 -23.44 -20.81
N THR A 11 -36.44 -23.53 -20.19
CA THR A 11 -36.94 -22.55 -19.20
C THR A 11 -37.16 -23.21 -17.84
N CYS A 12 -37.03 -22.42 -16.76
CA CYS A 12 -37.17 -22.90 -15.40
C CYS A 12 -38.62 -23.12 -15.00
N GLU A 13 -38.95 -24.32 -14.51
CA GLU A 13 -40.30 -24.67 -14.05
C GLU A 13 -40.76 -23.83 -12.84
N THR A 14 -39.83 -23.29 -12.05
CA THR A 14 -40.16 -22.54 -10.83
C THR A 14 -40.45 -21.06 -11.09
N CYS A 15 -39.78 -20.44 -12.06
CA CYS A 15 -39.85 -18.99 -12.28
C CYS A 15 -40.00 -18.56 -13.74
N GLY A 16 -39.95 -19.50 -14.68
CA GLY A 16 -40.06 -19.24 -16.12
C GLY A 16 -38.84 -18.59 -16.76
N ALA A 17 -37.75 -18.40 -16.03
CA ALA A 17 -36.53 -17.79 -16.58
C ALA A 17 -35.76 -18.76 -17.49
N ASP A 18 -35.09 -18.20 -18.50
CA ASP A 18 -34.25 -18.96 -19.41
C ASP A 18 -33.08 -19.63 -18.68
N ILE A 19 -32.94 -20.93 -18.88
CA ILE A 19 -31.89 -21.78 -18.33
C ILE A 19 -30.76 -21.87 -19.35
N ARG A 20 -29.52 -21.69 -18.88
CA ARG A 20 -28.35 -22.01 -19.69
C ARG A 20 -28.15 -23.51 -19.69
N GLY A 21 -27.89 -24.11 -20.85
CA GLY A 21 -27.99 -25.55 -21.16
C GLY A 21 -27.17 -26.56 -20.31
N GLU A 22 -26.57 -26.14 -19.19
CA GLU A 22 -25.79 -26.96 -18.26
C GLU A 22 -25.81 -26.43 -16.81
N SER A 23 -26.68 -25.46 -16.47
CA SER A 23 -26.70 -24.93 -15.11
C SER A 23 -27.38 -25.88 -14.13
N LEU A 24 -26.71 -26.16 -13.00
CA LEU A 24 -27.23 -27.00 -11.92
C LEU A 24 -28.40 -26.36 -11.15
N PHE A 25 -28.49 -25.03 -11.17
CA PHE A 25 -29.52 -24.23 -10.51
C PHE A 25 -29.91 -23.02 -11.37
N CYS A 26 -31.14 -22.53 -11.17
CA CYS A 26 -31.63 -21.34 -11.84
C CYS A 26 -30.96 -20.08 -11.27
N TYR A 27 -30.35 -19.26 -12.13
CA TYR A 27 -29.72 -18.00 -11.72
C TYR A 27 -30.72 -16.90 -11.31
N SER A 28 -32.02 -17.07 -11.61
CA SER A 28 -33.05 -16.09 -11.27
C SER A 28 -33.69 -16.36 -9.90
N CYS A 29 -34.07 -17.61 -9.63
CA CYS A 29 -34.79 -17.97 -8.40
C CYS A 29 -34.03 -18.92 -7.46
N GLY A 30 -32.88 -19.47 -7.90
CA GLY A 30 -32.05 -20.37 -7.09
C GLY A 30 -32.55 -21.82 -6.98
N SER A 31 -33.61 -22.21 -7.71
CA SER A 31 -34.09 -23.60 -7.68
C SER A 31 -33.14 -24.54 -8.41
N ALA A 32 -32.97 -25.77 -7.89
CA ALA A 32 -32.16 -26.80 -8.53
C ALA A 32 -32.87 -27.36 -9.77
N LEU A 33 -32.12 -27.55 -10.86
CA LEU A 33 -32.67 -27.91 -12.19
C LEU A 33 -32.44 -29.39 -12.57
N SER A 34 -31.58 -30.10 -11.85
CA SER A 34 -31.38 -31.54 -12.02
C SER A 34 -31.53 -32.27 -10.68
N PRO A 35 -32.53 -33.16 -10.53
CA PRO A 35 -32.62 -34.05 -9.39
C PRO A 35 -31.76 -35.32 -9.54
N ASN A 36 -31.03 -35.50 -10.66
CA ASN A 36 -30.25 -36.71 -10.93
C ASN A 36 -28.86 -36.42 -11.54
N ALA A 37 -28.16 -35.43 -10.98
CA ALA A 37 -26.71 -35.35 -11.15
C ALA A 37 -26.10 -36.42 -10.23
N GLU A 38 -25.82 -37.60 -10.77
CA GLU A 38 -24.89 -38.54 -10.15
C GLU A 38 -23.58 -37.78 -9.86
N PRO A 39 -23.05 -37.85 -8.62
CA PRO A 39 -21.85 -37.13 -8.26
C PRO A 39 -20.70 -37.60 -9.16
N PRO A 40 -19.82 -36.69 -9.64
CA PRO A 40 -18.60 -37.10 -10.30
C PRO A 40 -17.81 -38.05 -9.38
N THR A 41 -17.66 -39.29 -9.79
CA THR A 41 -16.86 -40.30 -9.10
C THR A 41 -15.37 -40.04 -9.32
N GLU A 42 -14.68 -39.93 -8.17
CA GLU A 42 -13.32 -40.35 -7.87
C GLU A 42 -12.15 -39.64 -8.58
N GLU A 43 -11.42 -38.79 -7.85
CA GLU A 43 -9.97 -38.99 -7.61
C GLU A 43 -9.61 -38.50 -6.20
N THR A 44 -9.04 -39.42 -5.42
CA THR A 44 -8.46 -39.26 -4.09
C THR A 44 -7.37 -38.18 -4.05
N ASP A 45 -7.63 -37.07 -3.37
CA ASP A 45 -6.62 -36.27 -2.70
C ASP A 45 -7.01 -36.21 -1.22
N GLU A 46 -6.48 -37.15 -0.43
CA GLU A 46 -6.42 -37.02 1.02
C GLU A 46 -5.55 -35.81 1.37
N LYS A 47 -6.14 -34.62 1.38
CA LYS A 47 -5.60 -33.46 2.08
C LYS A 47 -6.20 -33.47 3.48
N PRO A 48 -5.38 -33.59 4.55
CA PRO A 48 -5.88 -33.96 5.86
C PRO A 48 -6.87 -32.93 6.39
N GLU A 49 -8.09 -33.39 6.61
CA GLU A 49 -9.16 -32.74 7.37
C GLU A 49 -8.83 -32.62 8.88
N ALA A 50 -7.59 -32.90 9.27
CA ALA A 50 -7.11 -32.88 10.64
C ALA A 50 -6.20 -31.67 10.94
N GLU A 51 -6.50 -30.49 10.40
CA GLU A 51 -5.94 -29.25 10.97
C GLU A 51 -6.82 -28.02 10.76
N ILE A 52 -8.09 -28.08 11.19
CA ILE A 52 -8.81 -26.88 11.62
C ILE A 52 -8.20 -26.42 12.97
N LYS A 53 -6.88 -26.18 13.02
CA LYS A 53 -6.25 -25.50 14.16
C LYS A 53 -6.69 -24.05 14.08
N LYS A 54 -7.73 -23.72 14.85
CA LYS A 54 -8.03 -22.40 15.43
C LYS A 54 -7.42 -21.25 14.62
N LEU A 55 -7.94 -21.00 13.42
CA LEU A 55 -7.58 -19.77 12.73
C LEU A 55 -8.08 -18.61 13.61
N PRO A 56 -7.22 -17.64 13.94
CA PRO A 56 -7.64 -16.51 14.74
C PRO A 56 -8.74 -15.74 13.98
N PRO A 57 -9.70 -15.13 14.70
CA PRO A 57 -10.77 -14.38 14.05
C PRO A 57 -10.19 -13.27 13.18
N LEU A 58 -10.89 -12.91 12.10
CA LEU A 58 -10.45 -11.89 11.13
C LEU A 58 -10.09 -10.54 11.78
N THR A 59 -10.63 -10.27 12.97
CA THR A 59 -10.33 -9.11 13.82
C THR A 59 -8.90 -9.06 14.37
N SER A 60 -8.20 -10.20 14.43
CA SER A 60 -6.80 -10.30 14.83
C SER A 60 -5.84 -9.57 13.89
N ALA A 61 -6.21 -9.39 12.62
CA ALA A 61 -5.42 -8.62 11.67
C ALA A 61 -5.30 -7.13 12.07
N ALA A 62 -6.30 -6.55 12.73
CA ALA A 62 -6.30 -5.15 13.13
C ALA A 62 -5.31 -4.87 14.28
N SER A 63 -5.25 -5.76 15.28
CA SER A 63 -4.33 -5.61 16.42
C SER A 63 -2.87 -5.83 16.02
N LEU A 64 -2.61 -6.73 15.07
CA LEU A 64 -1.29 -6.94 14.47
C LEU A 64 -0.79 -5.70 13.71
N ARG A 65 -1.69 -5.00 12.99
CA ARG A 65 -1.37 -3.73 12.32
C ARG A 65 -1.04 -2.62 13.33
N LYS A 66 -1.77 -2.54 14.44
CA LYS A 66 -1.52 -1.54 15.52
C LYS A 66 -0.16 -1.75 16.19
N LYS A 67 0.18 -3.00 16.52
CA LYS A 67 1.47 -3.35 17.14
C LYS A 67 2.67 -2.99 16.26
N ARG A 68 2.62 -3.27 14.94
CA ARG A 68 3.68 -2.88 14.01
C ARG A 68 3.91 -1.36 13.95
N ARG A 69 2.83 -0.57 14.00
CA ARG A 69 2.91 0.90 13.96
C ARG A 69 3.45 1.50 15.25
N ALA A 70 3.19 0.88 16.39
CA ALA A 70 3.66 1.37 17.69
C ALA A 70 5.17 1.20 17.87
N PHE A 71 5.74 0.08 17.37
CA PHE A 71 7.17 -0.20 17.48
C PHE A 71 8.03 0.68 16.56
N ASN A 72 7.50 1.09 15.40
CA ASN A 72 8.26 1.78 14.36
C ASN A 72 8.23 3.33 14.45
N ARG A 73 7.78 3.89 15.58
CA ARG A 73 7.77 5.34 15.80
C ARG A 73 8.84 5.70 16.81
N GLN A 74 10.09 5.79 16.36
CA GLN A 74 11.06 6.60 17.11
C GLN A 74 10.65 8.07 16.97
N PRO A 75 10.54 8.83 18.08
CA PRO A 75 10.26 10.26 18.00
C PRO A 75 11.45 10.96 17.35
N VAL A 76 11.24 11.55 16.17
CA VAL A 76 12.24 12.35 15.47
C VAL A 76 12.57 13.55 16.37
N GLN A 77 13.78 13.58 16.92
CA GLN A 77 14.27 14.74 17.64
C GLN A 77 14.63 15.82 16.60
N ILE A 78 13.99 16.98 16.74
CA ILE A 78 14.26 18.16 15.91
C ILE A 78 15.18 19.05 16.73
N SER A 79 16.48 19.01 16.46
CA SER A 79 17.45 19.97 16.97
C SER A 79 17.51 21.15 16.01
N TRP A 80 17.21 22.34 16.52
CA TRP A 80 17.47 23.58 15.81
C TRP A 80 18.93 23.95 16.03
N ASP A 81 19.74 23.89 14.97
CA ASP A 81 21.08 24.46 15.00
C ASP A 81 21.02 25.94 14.60
N PRO A 82 21.71 26.84 15.32
CA PRO A 82 21.89 28.20 14.86
C PRO A 82 22.72 28.19 13.58
N PRO A 83 22.48 29.15 12.65
CA PRO A 83 23.25 29.25 11.42
C PRO A 83 24.74 29.40 11.75
N ASP A 84 25.52 28.41 11.34
CA ASP A 84 26.96 28.29 11.47
C ASP A 84 27.65 29.18 10.44
N GLY A 85 27.61 30.49 10.70
CA GLY A 85 28.13 31.48 9.78
C GLY A 85 28.33 32.84 10.42
N SER A 86 29.09 32.93 11.51
CA SER A 86 29.54 34.24 11.99
C SER A 86 30.56 34.81 10.98
N PRO A 87 30.37 36.03 10.43
CA PRO A 87 31.28 36.63 9.46
C PRO A 87 32.56 37.18 10.12
N THR A 88 33.19 36.39 11.00
CA THR A 88 34.40 36.76 11.75
C THR A 88 35.56 37.13 10.82
N ALA A 89 35.70 36.41 9.69
CA ALA A 89 36.72 36.70 8.69
C ALA A 89 36.58 38.12 8.10
N PHE A 90 35.35 38.59 7.88
CA PHE A 90 35.10 39.94 7.38
C PHE A 90 35.50 41.00 8.42
N PHE A 91 35.14 40.81 9.69
CA PHE A 91 35.52 41.72 10.77
C PHE A 91 37.04 41.77 10.97
N VAL A 92 37.72 40.62 10.95
CA VAL A 92 39.18 40.55 11.07
C VAL A 92 39.87 41.26 9.91
N ALA A 93 39.40 41.04 8.67
CA ALA A 93 39.95 41.71 7.50
C ALA A 93 39.74 43.23 7.55
N ALA A 94 38.56 43.69 7.97
CA ALA A 94 38.26 45.11 8.13
C ALA A 94 39.19 45.76 9.18
N ILE A 95 39.35 45.13 10.35
CA ILE A 95 40.24 45.62 11.40
C ILE A 95 41.69 45.68 10.90
N ALA A 96 42.18 44.62 10.25
CA ALA A 96 43.54 44.58 9.70
C ALA A 96 43.78 45.70 8.67
N LEU A 97 42.82 45.94 7.77
CA LEU A 97 42.90 47.03 6.79
C LEU A 97 42.92 48.41 7.45
N THR A 98 42.07 48.64 8.46
CA THR A 98 42.05 49.93 9.18
C THR A 98 43.36 50.20 9.91
N ILE A 99 43.92 49.19 10.59
CA ILE A 99 45.22 49.31 11.28
C ILE A 99 46.34 49.55 10.26
N GLY A 100 46.36 48.81 9.15
CA GLY A 100 47.33 49.01 8.09
C GLY A 100 47.29 50.43 7.51
N ALA A 101 46.10 50.94 7.21
CA ALA A 101 45.92 52.31 6.72
C ALA A 101 46.40 53.36 7.75
N ALA A 102 46.07 53.17 9.03
CA ALA A 102 46.52 54.07 10.10
C ALA A 102 48.05 54.08 10.24
N ILE A 103 48.69 52.91 10.19
CA ILE A 103 50.16 52.80 10.24
C ILE A 103 50.79 53.51 9.04
N LEU A 104 50.27 53.31 7.83
CA LEU A 104 50.76 53.99 6.64
C LEU A 104 50.62 55.51 6.76
N LEU A 105 49.51 56.01 7.32
CA LEU A 105 49.29 57.43 7.55
C LEU A 105 50.30 58.02 8.55
N VAL A 106 50.52 57.33 9.67
CA VAL A 106 51.49 57.75 10.69
C VAL A 106 52.90 57.75 10.10
N LEU A 107 53.26 56.71 9.34
CA LEU A 107 54.56 56.59 8.71
C LEU A 107 54.76 57.67 7.63
N ALA A 108 53.73 57.99 6.85
CA ALA A 108 53.75 59.11 5.91
C ALA A 108 53.88 60.47 6.61
N MET A 109 53.28 60.65 7.78
CA MET A 109 53.49 61.85 8.60
C MET A 109 54.90 61.93 9.21
N TYR A 110 55.52 60.80 9.52
CA TYR A 110 56.82 60.75 10.18
C TYR A 110 58.01 60.81 9.21
N LEU A 111 57.82 60.35 7.97
CA LEU A 111 58.81 60.44 6.88
C LEU A 111 58.72 61.74 6.08
N ARG A 112 57.72 62.58 6.35
CA ARG A 112 57.55 63.91 5.77
C ARG A 112 58.21 64.96 6.64
#